data_AF-A0A671SXJ9-F1
#
_entry.id   AF-A0A671SXJ9-F1
#
_cell.length_a   1.000
_cell.length_b   1.000
_cell.length_c   1.000
_cell.angle_alpha   90.00
_cell.angle_beta   90.00
_cell.angle_gamma   90.00
#
_symmetry.space_group_name_H-M   'P 1'
#
loop_
_entity.id
_entity.type
_entity.pdbx_description
1 polymer ?
#
loop_
_entity_poly.entity_id
_entity_poly.type
_entity_poly.pdbx_seq_one_letter_code
_entity_poly.pdbx_strand_id
1 'polypeptide(L)'
;MASAVAAQVQSNPASAPQLQRGIVKMVLSGCAVIVRGQPRGGPPPERQINLSNIRAGALARRAVQGQPDTKDTPDEPWAFQAREFLRKKVIGKEVCFTVENKTPQGREYGMVYLGKGEYRARIEKIESPAKVHVYYIDYGNREILSSTRLAALPPAFSTRTLLPQATEYTFAFIQVPQDEDARTDAVDSVVRDIQNTQCLLNVEYSGIVCPHVTLQFADSKDDVGLGLVKEGLVMVDVRKEKHLQKMVSDKHAHLNIWRYGDFRDDDADEFGYRR
;
A
#
# COMPACT_ATOMS: atom_id res chain seq x y z
N MET A 1 -32.87 -4.39 -41.30
CA MET A 1 -31.67 -3.75 -40.72
C MET A 1 -31.88 -3.70 -39.22
N ALA A 2 -31.18 -4.56 -38.48
CA ALA A 2 -31.37 -4.76 -37.04
C ALA A 2 -30.89 -3.53 -36.26
N SER A 3 -31.75 -3.03 -35.35
CA SER A 3 -31.38 -1.97 -34.40
C SER A 3 -30.76 -2.62 -33.17
N ALA A 4 -29.46 -2.40 -32.98
CA ALA A 4 -28.73 -2.89 -31.82
C ALA A 4 -29.01 -1.97 -30.62
N VAL A 5 -29.70 -2.50 -29.62
CA VAL A 5 -29.88 -1.84 -28.32
C VAL A 5 -28.58 -2.03 -27.53
N ALA A 6 -27.82 -0.95 -27.35
CA ALA A 6 -26.65 -0.94 -26.49
C ALA A 6 -27.09 -1.13 -25.02
N ALA A 7 -26.67 -2.22 -24.40
CA ALA A 7 -26.86 -2.44 -22.97
C ALA A 7 -25.97 -1.44 -22.21
N GLN A 8 -26.60 -0.47 -21.55
CA GLN A 8 -25.92 0.44 -20.62
C GLN A 8 -25.46 -0.37 -19.40
N VAL A 9 -24.16 -0.56 -19.26
CA VAL A 9 -23.54 -1.04 -18.02
C VAL A 9 -23.62 0.10 -17.01
N GLN A 10 -24.63 0.05 -16.13
CA GLN A 10 -24.68 0.92 -14.95
C GLN A 10 -23.57 0.50 -13.99
N SER A 11 -22.46 1.25 -13.99
CA SER A 11 -21.46 1.18 -12.94
C SER A 11 -22.06 1.82 -11.67
N ASN A 12 -22.62 1.02 -10.78
CA ASN A 12 -22.92 1.46 -9.43
C ASN A 12 -21.60 1.91 -8.77
N PRO A 13 -21.52 3.11 -8.17
CA PRO A 13 -20.34 3.49 -7.40
C PRO A 13 -20.21 2.52 -6.23
N ALA A 14 -19.12 1.75 -6.20
CA ALA A 14 -18.84 0.85 -5.09
C ALA A 14 -18.76 1.69 -3.81
N SER A 15 -19.70 1.50 -2.89
CA SER A 15 -19.64 2.09 -1.55
C SER A 15 -18.29 1.73 -0.93
N ALA A 16 -17.55 2.72 -0.44
CA ALA A 16 -16.26 2.49 0.20
C ALA A 16 -16.39 1.38 1.27
N PRO A 17 -15.45 0.42 1.31
CA PRO A 17 -15.57 -0.74 2.17
C PRO A 17 -15.65 -0.32 3.65
N GLN A 18 -16.75 -0.68 4.31
CA GLN A 18 -17.01 -0.27 5.69
C GLN A 18 -16.13 -1.04 6.66
N LEU A 19 -15.42 -0.32 7.53
CA LEU A 19 -14.59 -0.90 8.59
C LEU A 19 -15.48 -1.48 9.70
N GLN A 20 -15.28 -2.77 10.00
CA GLN A 20 -16.03 -3.52 11.00
C GLN A 20 -15.08 -4.11 12.04
N ARG A 21 -15.60 -4.52 13.19
CA ARG A 21 -14.81 -5.00 14.33
C ARG A 21 -15.31 -6.37 14.79
N GLY A 22 -14.40 -7.21 15.23
CA GLY A 22 -14.72 -8.53 15.78
C GLY A 22 -13.56 -9.15 16.53
N ILE A 23 -13.86 -10.19 17.29
CA ILE A 23 -12.85 -10.99 17.99
C ILE A 23 -12.58 -12.24 17.16
N VAL A 24 -11.32 -12.53 16.84
CA VAL A 24 -10.99 -13.74 16.09
C VAL A 24 -11.27 -14.97 16.95
N LYS A 25 -12.24 -15.77 16.51
CA LYS A 25 -12.60 -17.05 17.14
C LYS A 25 -11.63 -18.15 16.74
N MET A 26 -11.31 -18.27 15.45
CA MET A 26 -10.41 -19.30 14.93
C MET A 26 -9.84 -18.96 13.56
N VAL A 27 -8.78 -19.70 13.18
CA VAL A 27 -8.11 -19.61 11.88
C VAL A 27 -8.32 -20.91 11.10
N LEU A 28 -8.77 -20.77 9.86
CA LEU A 28 -9.09 -21.85 8.92
C LEU A 28 -7.93 -22.12 7.96
N SER A 29 -8.08 -23.19 7.17
CA SER A 29 -7.22 -23.47 6.02
C SER A 29 -7.30 -22.36 4.96
N GLY A 30 -6.21 -22.14 4.20
CA GLY A 30 -6.19 -21.15 3.13
C GLY A 30 -6.21 -19.70 3.61
N CYS A 31 -5.76 -19.44 4.85
CA CYS A 31 -5.67 -18.11 5.45
C CYS A 31 -7.03 -17.38 5.58
N ALA A 32 -8.10 -18.10 5.89
CA ALA A 32 -9.36 -17.48 6.31
C ALA A 32 -9.47 -17.41 7.84
N VAL A 33 -10.16 -16.40 8.35
CA VAL A 33 -10.41 -16.21 9.79
C VAL A 33 -11.91 -16.16 10.07
N ILE A 34 -12.33 -16.74 11.19
CA ILE A 34 -13.68 -16.55 11.71
C ILE A 34 -13.62 -15.51 12.81
N VAL A 35 -14.36 -14.43 12.62
CA VAL A 35 -14.55 -13.36 13.60
C VAL A 35 -15.93 -13.47 14.22
N ARG A 36 -16.03 -13.16 15.52
CA ARG A 36 -17.30 -13.13 16.25
C ARG A 36 -17.54 -11.77 16.90
N GLY A 37 -18.82 -11.44 17.09
CA GLY A 37 -19.23 -10.31 17.93
C GLY A 37 -19.01 -10.57 19.43
N GLN A 38 -19.38 -9.58 20.25
CA GLN A 38 -19.53 -9.78 21.69
C GLN A 38 -20.86 -10.52 22.00
N PRO A 39 -20.89 -11.40 23.00
CA PRO A 39 -22.13 -12.02 23.46
C PRO A 39 -23.07 -10.95 24.03
N ARG A 40 -24.30 -10.89 23.52
CA ARG A 40 -25.36 -10.00 24.01
C ARG A 40 -26.62 -10.82 24.29
N GLY A 41 -26.63 -11.53 25.42
CA GLY A 41 -27.79 -12.33 25.85
C GLY A 41 -28.06 -13.60 25.02
N GLY A 42 -27.16 -13.98 24.10
CA GLY A 42 -27.27 -15.16 23.26
C GLY A 42 -25.96 -15.47 22.52
N PRO A 43 -25.94 -16.52 21.67
CA PRO A 43 -24.76 -16.86 20.86
C PRO A 43 -24.30 -15.67 20.02
N PRO A 44 -23.01 -15.27 20.08
CA PRO A 44 -22.51 -14.15 19.30
C PRO A 44 -22.60 -14.42 17.79
N PRO A 45 -22.90 -13.41 16.96
CA PRO A 45 -22.87 -13.57 15.52
C PRO A 45 -21.43 -13.85 15.03
N GLU A 46 -21.30 -14.75 14.06
CA GLU A 46 -20.02 -15.16 13.48
C GLU A 46 -19.96 -14.83 12.00
N ARG A 47 -18.78 -14.47 11.51
CA ARG A 47 -18.51 -14.22 10.09
C ARG A 47 -17.16 -14.79 9.71
N GLN A 48 -17.09 -15.38 8.52
CA GLN A 48 -15.85 -15.87 7.95
C GLN A 48 -15.32 -14.86 6.94
N ILE A 49 -14.09 -14.39 7.15
CA ILE A 49 -13.40 -13.46 6.25
C ILE A 49 -12.23 -14.20 5.62
N ASN A 50 -12.24 -14.27 4.28
CA ASN A 50 -11.10 -14.75 3.50
C ASN A 50 -10.17 -13.56 3.22
N LEU A 51 -8.86 -13.74 3.38
CA LEU A 51 -7.92 -12.65 3.13
C LEU A 51 -7.82 -12.36 1.63
N SER A 52 -8.13 -11.12 1.24
CA SER A 52 -8.04 -10.67 -0.16
C SER A 52 -6.61 -10.72 -0.69
N ASN A 53 -6.48 -10.90 -2.01
CA ASN A 53 -5.23 -10.77 -2.77
C ASN A 53 -4.09 -11.73 -2.38
N ILE A 54 -4.35 -12.71 -1.50
CA ILE A 54 -3.40 -13.74 -1.13
C ILE A 54 -4.02 -15.12 -1.26
N ARG A 55 -3.17 -16.12 -1.52
CA ARG A 55 -3.54 -17.53 -1.48
C ARG A 55 -2.51 -18.26 -0.63
N ALA A 56 -2.97 -18.91 0.42
CA ALA A 56 -2.14 -19.82 1.21
C ALA A 56 -2.43 -21.27 0.84
N GLY A 57 -1.47 -22.13 1.19
CA GLY A 57 -1.61 -23.57 0.98
C GLY A 57 -2.84 -24.14 1.70
N ALA A 58 -3.45 -25.15 1.08
CA ALA A 58 -4.52 -25.93 1.69
C ALA A 58 -3.97 -26.88 2.76
N LEU A 59 -4.61 -26.90 3.92
CA LEU A 59 -4.32 -27.88 4.96
C LEU A 59 -4.84 -29.26 4.57
N ALA A 60 -4.25 -30.28 5.19
CA ALA A 60 -4.68 -31.66 5.05
C ALA A 60 -6.17 -31.80 5.36
N ARG A 61 -6.88 -32.59 4.55
CA ARG A 61 -8.31 -32.84 4.69
C ARG A 61 -8.56 -34.33 4.59
N ARG A 62 -9.30 -34.86 5.55
CA ARG A 62 -9.77 -36.25 5.50
C ARG A 62 -10.88 -36.41 4.48
N ALA A 63 -10.90 -37.56 3.82
CA ALA A 63 -12.01 -38.00 2.99
C ALA A 63 -13.32 -37.98 3.77
N VAL A 64 -14.41 -37.62 3.10
CA VAL A 64 -15.73 -37.61 3.73
C VAL A 64 -16.25 -39.04 3.74
N GLN A 65 -16.52 -39.57 4.93
CA GLN A 65 -17.10 -40.90 5.07
C GLN A 65 -18.44 -40.98 4.32
N GLY A 66 -18.55 -41.92 3.38
CA GLY A 66 -19.74 -42.13 2.55
C GLY A 66 -19.67 -41.57 1.12
N GLN A 67 -18.56 -40.92 0.73
CA GLN A 67 -18.31 -40.49 -0.65
C GLN A 67 -17.14 -41.29 -1.25
N PRO A 68 -17.40 -42.24 -2.17
CA PRO A 68 -16.42 -43.22 -2.64
C PRO A 68 -15.24 -42.62 -3.43
N ASP A 69 -15.40 -41.42 -3.99
CA ASP A 69 -14.37 -40.75 -4.80
C ASP A 69 -13.49 -39.77 -3.99
N THR A 70 -13.75 -39.61 -2.69
CA THR A 70 -12.96 -38.70 -1.85
C THR A 70 -11.77 -39.43 -1.22
N LYS A 71 -10.57 -38.89 -1.43
CA LYS A 71 -9.32 -39.38 -0.82
C LYS A 71 -8.80 -38.37 0.20
N ASP A 72 -8.04 -38.85 1.17
CA ASP A 72 -7.30 -37.98 2.09
C ASP A 72 -6.31 -37.13 1.31
N THR A 73 -6.31 -35.82 1.56
CA THR A 73 -5.37 -34.89 0.95
C THR A 73 -4.34 -34.47 1.99
N PRO A 74 -3.02 -34.50 1.69
CA PRO A 74 -1.99 -34.00 2.58
C PRO A 74 -1.99 -32.46 2.63
N ASP A 75 -1.20 -31.88 3.54
CA ASP A 75 -0.94 -30.44 3.57
C ASP A 75 -0.16 -30.01 2.31
N GLU A 76 -0.58 -28.91 1.68
CA GLU A 76 0.25 -28.22 0.69
C GLU A 76 1.49 -27.61 1.36
N PRO A 77 2.60 -27.39 0.62
CA PRO A 77 3.78 -26.76 1.16
C PRO A 77 3.46 -25.46 1.91
N TRP A 78 3.99 -25.33 3.12
CA TRP A 78 3.82 -24.16 4.01
C TRP A 78 2.40 -23.90 4.53
N ALA A 79 1.40 -24.72 4.20
CA ALA A 79 0.01 -24.53 4.62
C ALA A 79 -0.13 -24.50 6.15
N PHE A 80 0.46 -25.47 6.83
CA PHE A 80 0.45 -25.57 8.29
C PHE A 80 1.14 -24.38 8.95
N GLN A 81 2.32 -24.02 8.45
CA GLN A 81 3.12 -22.89 8.96
C GLN A 81 2.36 -21.57 8.82
N ALA A 82 1.74 -21.32 7.66
CA ALA A 82 0.95 -20.10 7.42
C ALA A 82 -0.25 -20.01 8.38
N ARG A 83 -0.96 -21.12 8.56
CA ARG A 83 -2.10 -21.20 9.49
C ARG A 83 -1.67 -20.96 10.94
N GLU A 84 -0.57 -21.57 11.38
CA GLU A 84 -0.08 -21.40 12.75
C GLU A 84 0.51 -20.01 13.01
N PHE A 85 1.13 -19.39 12.00
CA PHE A 85 1.57 -17.99 12.07
C PHE A 85 0.38 -17.07 12.36
N LEU A 86 -0.70 -17.17 11.58
CA LEU A 86 -1.92 -16.41 11.81
C LEU A 86 -2.54 -16.75 13.16
N ARG A 87 -2.70 -18.04 13.49
CA ARG A 87 -3.29 -18.47 14.76
C ARG A 87 -2.57 -17.85 15.95
N LYS A 88 -1.23 -17.92 15.99
CA LYS A 88 -0.41 -17.34 17.07
C LYS A 88 -0.54 -15.83 17.15
N LYS A 89 -0.74 -15.15 16.01
CA LYS A 89 -0.83 -13.69 15.95
C LYS A 89 -2.21 -13.15 16.27
N VAL A 90 -3.29 -13.78 15.80
CA VAL A 90 -4.63 -13.16 15.78
C VAL A 90 -5.67 -13.84 16.65
N ILE A 91 -5.52 -15.11 17.05
CA ILE A 91 -6.59 -15.82 17.78
C ILE A 91 -6.89 -15.13 19.12
N GLY A 92 -8.19 -14.98 19.43
CA GLY A 92 -8.66 -14.32 20.64
C GLY A 92 -8.47 -12.80 20.67
N LYS A 93 -7.81 -12.20 19.66
CA LYS A 93 -7.61 -10.75 19.60
C LYS A 93 -8.76 -10.05 18.90
N GLU A 94 -8.97 -8.81 19.31
CA GLU A 94 -9.84 -7.88 18.58
C GLU A 94 -9.13 -7.42 17.30
N VAL A 95 -9.84 -7.53 16.19
CA VAL A 95 -9.38 -7.12 14.86
C VAL A 95 -10.41 -6.19 14.22
N CYS A 96 -9.92 -5.26 13.41
CA CYS A 96 -10.75 -4.56 12.45
C CYS A 96 -10.69 -5.29 11.10
N PHE A 97 -11.76 -5.27 10.33
CA PHE A 97 -11.76 -5.85 8.99
C PHE A 97 -12.69 -5.09 8.05
N THR A 98 -12.34 -5.08 6.77
CA THR A 98 -13.20 -4.59 5.68
C THR A 98 -13.66 -5.78 4.84
N VAL A 99 -14.77 -5.63 4.13
CA VAL A 99 -15.20 -6.60 3.11
C VAL A 99 -15.20 -5.90 1.77
N GLU A 100 -14.37 -6.39 0.86
CA GLU A 100 -14.15 -5.82 -0.48
C GLU A 100 -14.99 -6.52 -1.52
N ASN A 101 -15.08 -7.86 -1.45
CA ASN A 101 -15.81 -8.66 -2.41
C ASN A 101 -16.66 -9.73 -1.71
N LYS A 102 -17.86 -9.97 -2.24
CA LYS A 102 -18.72 -11.08 -1.83
C LYS A 102 -19.03 -11.93 -3.05
N THR A 103 -18.69 -13.20 -3.00
CA THR A 103 -19.04 -14.12 -4.10
C THR A 103 -20.55 -14.38 -4.10
N PRO A 104 -21.15 -14.79 -5.24
CA PRO A 104 -22.54 -15.21 -5.30
C PRO A 104 -22.89 -16.36 -4.34
N GLN A 105 -21.88 -17.15 -3.94
CA GLN A 105 -21.99 -18.24 -2.97
C GLN A 105 -21.92 -17.76 -1.50
N GLY A 106 -21.84 -16.45 -1.27
CA GLY A 106 -21.80 -15.85 0.06
C GLY A 106 -20.42 -15.81 0.73
N ARG A 107 -19.33 -16.09 0.00
CA ARG A 107 -17.98 -15.99 0.57
C ARG A 107 -17.53 -14.54 0.58
N GLU A 108 -17.13 -14.06 1.75
CA GLU A 108 -16.64 -12.70 1.94
C GLU A 108 -15.10 -12.68 1.87
N TYR A 109 -14.57 -11.76 1.08
CA TYR A 109 -13.14 -11.48 0.94
C TYR A 109 -12.86 -10.05 1.39
N GLY A 110 -11.79 -9.87 2.15
CA GLY A 110 -11.39 -8.54 2.58
C GLY A 110 -10.09 -8.52 3.36
N MET A 111 -9.80 -7.36 3.95
CA MET A 111 -8.59 -7.11 4.72
C MET A 111 -8.86 -7.24 6.22
N VAL A 112 -7.88 -7.76 6.96
CA VAL A 112 -7.94 -7.91 8.42
C VAL A 112 -6.75 -7.18 9.05
N TYR A 113 -7.05 -6.29 9.99
CA TYR A 113 -6.11 -5.43 10.69
C TYR A 113 -6.04 -5.83 12.16
N LEU A 114 -4.83 -6.01 12.69
CA LEU A 114 -4.63 -6.31 14.10
C LEU A 114 -4.86 -5.05 14.95
N GLY A 115 -5.72 -5.13 15.96
CA GLY A 115 -6.00 -4.02 16.88
C GLY A 115 -7.21 -3.18 16.47
N LYS A 116 -7.36 -2.02 17.11
CA LYS A 116 -8.54 -1.16 17.02
C LYS A 116 -8.57 -0.24 15.80
N GLY A 117 -7.63 -0.37 14.86
CA GLY A 117 -7.45 0.60 13.77
C GLY A 117 -7.04 1.99 14.28
N GLU A 118 -6.41 2.05 15.45
CA GLU A 118 -5.85 3.28 16.02
C GLU A 118 -4.37 3.32 15.63
N TYR A 119 -3.96 4.42 15.00
CA TYR A 119 -2.59 4.65 14.58
C TYR A 119 -2.02 5.83 15.36
N ARG A 120 -0.70 5.84 15.56
CA ARG A 120 -0.05 7.01 16.13
C ARG A 120 -0.03 8.11 15.09
N ALA A 121 -0.46 9.30 15.49
CA ALA A 121 -0.50 10.45 14.62
C ALA A 121 -0.03 11.70 15.36
N ARG A 122 0.51 12.65 14.59
CA ARG A 122 0.81 14.01 15.02
C ARG A 122 -0.25 14.94 14.42
N ILE A 123 -0.82 15.81 15.25
CA ILE A 123 -1.70 16.87 14.76
C ILE A 123 -0.81 17.93 14.10
N GLU A 124 -1.05 18.22 12.82
CA GLU A 124 -0.32 19.25 12.08
C GLU A 124 -1.09 20.59 12.09
N LYS A 125 -2.42 20.53 11.97
CA LYS A 125 -3.28 21.73 11.97
C LYS A 125 -4.68 21.39 12.46
N ILE A 126 -5.26 22.27 13.29
CA ILE A 126 -6.68 22.21 13.67
C ILE A 126 -7.40 23.34 12.94
N GLU A 127 -8.19 23.03 11.92
CA GLU A 127 -9.03 24.03 11.22
C GLU A 127 -10.38 24.20 11.94
N SER A 128 -10.98 23.10 12.38
CA SER A 128 -12.19 23.06 13.20
C SER A 128 -12.31 21.70 13.90
N PRO A 129 -13.25 21.51 14.86
CA PRO A 129 -13.49 20.19 15.45
C PRO A 129 -13.82 19.10 14.42
N ALA A 130 -14.43 19.45 13.28
CA ALA A 130 -14.73 18.50 12.21
C ALA A 130 -13.56 18.27 11.24
N LYS A 131 -12.54 19.15 11.23
CA LYS A 131 -11.41 19.14 10.29
C LYS A 131 -10.09 19.32 11.02
N VAL A 132 -9.49 18.21 11.41
CA VAL A 132 -8.15 18.14 12.00
C VAL A 132 -7.23 17.45 11.00
N HIS A 133 -6.14 18.13 10.62
CA HIS A 133 -5.10 17.58 9.76
C HIS A 133 -4.14 16.75 10.61
N VAL A 134 -4.01 15.47 10.27
CA VAL A 134 -3.12 14.54 10.95
C VAL A 134 -2.07 13.98 10.02
N TYR A 135 -0.89 13.71 10.57
CA TYR A 135 0.18 12.97 9.93
C TYR A 135 0.44 11.68 10.70
N TYR A 136 0.29 10.54 10.03
CA TYR A 136 0.50 9.22 10.64
C TYR A 136 2.00 8.92 10.72
N ILE A 137 2.58 9.07 11.92
CA ILE A 137 4.04 9.08 12.14
C ILE A 137 4.75 7.76 11.83
N ASP A 138 3.98 6.67 11.68
CA ASP A 138 4.50 5.34 11.39
C ASP A 138 4.30 4.92 9.93
N TYR A 139 3.56 5.70 9.14
CA TYR A 139 3.19 5.37 7.76
C TYR A 139 3.48 6.49 6.75
N GLY A 140 3.57 7.75 7.20
CA GLY A 140 3.90 8.90 6.37
C GLY A 140 2.72 9.53 5.62
N ASN A 141 1.54 8.90 5.61
CA ASN A 141 0.34 9.46 4.99
C ASN A 141 -0.32 10.53 5.88
N ARG A 142 -1.13 11.39 5.24
CA ARG A 142 -1.92 12.45 5.89
C ARG A 142 -3.42 12.20 5.70
N GLU A 143 -4.23 12.64 6.64
CA GLU A 143 -5.70 12.58 6.57
C GLU A 143 -6.29 13.82 7.23
N ILE A 144 -7.47 14.24 6.77
CA ILE A 144 -8.30 15.25 7.44
C ILE A 144 -9.48 14.52 8.06
N LEU A 145 -9.63 14.62 9.38
CA LEU A 145 -10.64 13.87 10.14
C LEU A 145 -11.21 14.69 11.30
N SER A 146 -12.37 14.27 11.81
CA SER A 146 -13.02 14.90 12.96
C SER A 146 -12.31 14.58 14.27
N SER A 147 -12.33 15.50 15.23
CA SER A 147 -11.78 15.32 16.58
C SER A 147 -12.37 14.12 17.33
N THR A 148 -13.56 13.67 16.95
CA THR A 148 -14.18 12.45 17.50
C THR A 148 -13.47 11.16 17.10
N ARG A 149 -12.62 11.19 16.06
CA ARG A 149 -11.75 10.09 15.65
C ARG A 149 -10.34 10.16 16.25
N LEU A 150 -10.11 11.12 17.16
CA LEU A 150 -8.82 11.30 17.84
C LEU A 150 -8.89 10.81 19.28
N ALA A 151 -7.78 10.25 19.76
CA ALA A 151 -7.59 9.88 21.14
C ALA A 151 -6.18 10.31 21.59
N ALA A 152 -6.03 10.60 22.88
CA ALA A 152 -4.72 10.89 23.45
C ALA A 152 -3.80 9.66 23.34
N LEU A 153 -2.57 9.86 22.86
CA LEU A 153 -1.59 8.79 22.74
C LEU A 153 -1.19 8.30 24.14
N PRO A 154 -1.44 7.02 24.49
CA PRO A 154 -1.02 6.50 25.79
C PRO A 154 0.52 6.56 25.94
N PRO A 155 1.07 6.86 27.13
CA PRO A 155 2.52 7.00 27.32
C PRO A 155 3.34 5.78 26.91
N ALA A 156 2.76 4.58 27.06
CA ALA A 156 3.38 3.31 26.64
C ALA A 156 3.69 3.26 25.13
N PHE A 157 3.00 4.06 24.31
CA PHE A 157 3.18 4.13 22.86
C PHE A 157 3.79 5.46 22.40
N SER A 158 4.36 6.24 23.32
CA SER A 158 4.94 7.55 23.02
C SER A 158 6.11 7.46 22.03
N THR A 159 6.44 8.58 21.40
CA THR A 159 7.63 8.72 20.53
C THR A 159 8.96 8.52 21.26
N ARG A 160 8.96 8.56 22.61
CA ARG A 160 10.14 8.23 23.43
C ARG A 160 10.31 6.73 23.60
N THR A 161 9.20 6.00 23.68
CA THR A 161 9.21 4.54 23.85
C THR A 161 9.47 3.84 22.52
N LEU A 162 8.85 4.33 21.44
CA LEU A 162 9.05 3.85 20.08
C LEU A 162 9.17 5.07 19.17
N LEU A 163 10.31 5.25 18.52
CA LEU A 163 10.51 6.35 17.58
C LEU A 163 9.47 6.30 16.44
N PRO A 164 9.13 7.42 15.79
CA PRO A 164 8.38 7.42 14.53
C PRO A 164 9.02 6.44 13.52
N GLN A 165 8.20 5.61 12.86
CA GLN A 165 8.70 4.60 11.93
C GLN A 165 8.76 5.09 10.48
N ALA A 166 7.97 6.12 10.11
CA ALA A 166 8.06 6.72 8.78
C ALA A 166 9.18 7.75 8.73
N THR A 167 9.99 7.70 7.67
CA THR A 167 11.00 8.70 7.35
C THR A 167 10.74 9.21 5.94
N GLU A 168 10.70 10.53 5.79
CA GLU A 168 10.52 11.20 4.50
C GLU A 168 11.86 11.23 3.76
N TYR A 169 11.82 11.00 2.44
CA TYR A 169 12.97 11.02 1.55
C TYR A 169 12.59 11.65 0.21
N THR A 170 13.58 12.16 -0.52
CA THR A 170 13.45 12.64 -1.90
C THR A 170 14.37 11.83 -2.81
N PHE A 171 14.00 11.60 -4.06
CA PHE A 171 14.92 10.97 -5.02
C PHE A 171 16.16 11.85 -5.25
N ALA A 172 17.31 11.21 -5.32
CA ALA A 172 18.57 11.83 -5.73
C ALA A 172 18.63 11.95 -7.26
N PHE A 173 19.36 12.95 -7.74
CA PHE A 173 19.75 13.12 -9.15
C PHE A 173 18.59 13.28 -10.15
N ILE A 174 17.35 13.46 -9.71
CA ILE A 174 16.21 13.74 -10.61
C ILE A 174 15.54 15.05 -10.23
N GLN A 175 15.04 15.75 -11.23
CA GLN A 175 14.23 16.95 -11.08
C GLN A 175 12.75 16.58 -11.21
N VAL A 176 11.97 16.95 -10.21
CA VAL A 176 10.51 16.75 -10.21
C VAL A 176 9.88 17.77 -11.18
N PRO A 177 9.02 17.35 -12.12
CA PRO A 177 8.32 18.25 -13.02
C PRO A 177 7.51 19.31 -12.24
N GLN A 178 7.54 20.58 -12.67
CA GLN A 178 6.63 21.59 -12.08
C GLN A 178 5.24 21.55 -12.71
N ASP A 179 5.17 21.14 -13.99
CA ASP A 179 3.90 20.86 -14.64
C ASP A 179 3.12 19.77 -13.88
N GLU A 180 1.84 20.04 -13.64
CA GLU A 180 0.98 19.19 -12.81
C GLU A 180 0.73 17.82 -13.44
N ASP A 181 0.50 17.79 -14.76
CA ASP A 181 0.17 16.55 -15.49
C ASP A 181 1.41 15.67 -15.57
N ALA A 182 2.56 16.23 -15.97
CA ALA A 182 3.83 15.51 -16.01
C ALA A 182 4.25 14.98 -14.63
N ARG A 183 4.03 15.77 -13.56
CA ARG A 183 4.31 15.34 -12.19
C ARG A 183 3.39 14.21 -11.76
N THR A 184 2.12 14.26 -12.15
CA THR A 184 1.14 13.21 -11.86
C THR A 184 1.55 11.90 -12.52
N ASP A 185 1.96 11.92 -13.80
CA ASP A 185 2.44 10.73 -14.52
C ASP A 185 3.69 10.13 -13.85
N ALA A 186 4.63 10.96 -13.42
CA ALA A 186 5.82 10.51 -12.68
C ALA A 186 5.46 9.86 -11.33
N VAL A 187 4.54 10.47 -10.58
CA VAL A 187 4.05 9.92 -9.30
C VAL A 187 3.32 8.60 -9.51
N ASP A 188 2.45 8.51 -10.52
CA ASP A 188 1.71 7.29 -10.82
C ASP A 188 2.62 6.14 -11.21
N SER A 189 3.72 6.41 -11.93
CA SER A 189 4.74 5.39 -12.22
C SER A 189 5.42 4.88 -10.96
N VAL A 190 5.88 5.79 -10.08
CA VAL A 190 6.47 5.42 -8.77
C VAL A 190 5.48 4.63 -7.92
N VAL A 191 4.22 5.05 -7.87
CA VAL A 191 3.18 4.38 -7.08
C VAL A 191 2.95 2.96 -7.60
N ARG A 192 2.82 2.79 -8.92
CA ARG A 192 2.61 1.49 -9.55
C ARG A 192 3.74 0.51 -9.24
N ASP A 193 4.97 0.99 -9.27
CA ASP A 193 6.15 0.14 -9.22
C ASP A 193 6.61 -0.17 -7.80
N ILE A 194 6.53 0.80 -6.89
CA ILE A 194 7.13 0.66 -5.54
C ILE A 194 6.20 0.91 -4.36
N GLN A 195 4.96 1.34 -4.56
CA GLN A 195 4.06 1.55 -3.41
C GLN A 195 3.76 0.20 -2.74
N ASN A 196 3.96 0.15 -1.42
CA ASN A 196 3.77 -1.06 -0.60
C ASN A 196 4.66 -2.24 -1.02
N THR A 197 5.80 -2.00 -1.69
CA THR A 197 6.81 -3.01 -1.96
C THR A 197 8.08 -2.76 -1.15
N GLN A 198 8.94 -3.77 -1.06
CA GLN A 198 10.24 -3.64 -0.40
C GLN A 198 11.29 -3.20 -1.42
N CYS A 199 11.99 -2.11 -1.13
CA CYS A 199 13.11 -1.61 -1.93
C CYS A 199 14.41 -1.62 -1.11
N LEU A 200 15.54 -1.56 -1.80
CA LEU A 200 16.81 -1.18 -1.19
C LEU A 200 16.96 0.33 -1.32
N LEU A 201 17.40 0.98 -0.25
CA LEU A 201 17.57 2.43 -0.19
C LEU A 201 19.03 2.74 0.12
N ASN A 202 19.63 3.64 -0.66
CA ASN A 202 20.93 4.24 -0.36
C ASN A 202 20.77 5.75 -0.14
N VAL A 203 21.36 6.27 0.93
CA VAL A 203 21.37 7.72 1.20
C VAL A 203 22.56 8.33 0.49
N GLU A 204 22.30 9.22 -0.48
CA GLU A 204 23.34 9.81 -1.31
C GLU A 204 23.88 11.11 -0.68
N TYR A 205 22.97 12.02 -0.31
CA TYR A 205 23.33 13.30 0.28
C TYR A 205 22.19 13.88 1.12
N SER A 206 22.53 14.79 2.03
CA SER A 206 21.54 15.53 2.81
C SER A 206 20.84 16.57 1.93
N GLY A 207 19.52 16.67 2.05
CA GLY A 207 18.73 17.76 1.46
C GLY A 207 18.33 18.81 2.51
N ILE A 208 17.64 19.84 2.06
CA ILE A 208 17.13 20.92 2.92
C ILE A 208 16.02 20.41 3.85
N VAL A 209 15.10 19.61 3.29
CA VAL A 209 13.91 19.10 4.00
C VAL A 209 14.15 17.67 4.50
N CYS A 210 14.59 16.80 3.61
CA CYS A 210 14.90 15.41 3.91
C CYS A 210 16.11 14.92 3.09
N PRO A 211 16.73 13.79 3.43
CA PRO A 211 17.83 13.24 2.65
C PRO A 211 17.40 12.85 1.22
N HIS A 212 18.33 12.98 0.29
CA HIS A 212 18.17 12.49 -1.07
C HIS A 212 18.72 11.06 -1.18
N VAL A 213 17.95 10.20 -1.83
CA VAL A 213 18.20 8.75 -1.86
C VAL A 213 18.06 8.18 -3.27
N THR A 214 18.79 7.10 -3.53
CA THR A 214 18.49 6.19 -4.65
C THR A 214 17.73 4.99 -4.11
N LEU A 215 16.80 4.47 -4.93
CA LEU A 215 16.05 3.26 -4.63
C LEU A 215 16.35 2.21 -5.68
N GLN A 216 16.52 0.97 -5.25
CA GLN A 216 16.62 -0.19 -6.13
C GLN A 216 15.51 -1.19 -5.82
N PHE A 217 15.00 -1.84 -6.86
CA PHE A 217 14.10 -2.98 -6.69
C PHE A 217 14.82 -4.10 -5.92
N ALA A 218 14.12 -4.74 -4.98
CA ALA A 218 14.73 -5.79 -4.15
C ALA A 218 15.24 -6.98 -4.99
N ASP A 219 14.57 -7.28 -6.09
CA ASP A 219 14.84 -8.47 -6.90
C ASP A 219 15.87 -8.19 -8.00
N SER A 220 15.56 -7.26 -8.92
CA SER A 220 16.43 -6.98 -10.07
C SER A 220 17.64 -6.11 -9.74
N LYS A 221 17.60 -5.38 -8.61
CA LYS A 221 18.57 -4.34 -8.24
C LYS A 221 18.62 -3.15 -9.21
N ASP A 222 17.67 -3.06 -10.14
CA ASP A 222 17.58 -1.91 -11.04
C ASP A 222 17.21 -0.65 -10.25
N ASP A 223 17.78 0.48 -10.66
CA ASP A 223 17.54 1.78 -10.04
C ASP A 223 16.20 2.36 -10.52
N VAL A 224 15.32 2.66 -9.55
CA VAL A 224 13.97 3.16 -9.79
C VAL A 224 14.02 4.58 -10.39
N GLY A 225 14.87 5.46 -9.85
CA GLY A 225 15.01 6.83 -10.33
C GLY A 225 15.57 6.89 -11.75
N LEU A 226 16.54 6.03 -12.06
CA LEU A 226 17.06 5.87 -13.41
C LEU A 226 15.99 5.32 -14.37
N GLY A 227 15.13 4.42 -13.90
CA GLY A 227 13.97 3.95 -14.66
C GLY A 227 13.07 5.10 -15.11
N LEU A 228 12.71 6.01 -14.19
CA LEU A 228 11.90 7.19 -14.51
C LEU A 228 12.56 8.10 -15.55
N VAL A 229 13.89 8.25 -15.50
CA VAL A 229 14.66 9.02 -16.50
C VAL A 229 14.60 8.36 -17.86
N LYS A 230 14.80 7.03 -17.92
CA LYS A 230 14.75 6.23 -19.17
C LYS A 230 13.37 6.25 -19.81
N GLU A 231 12.32 6.29 -19.00
CA GLU A 231 10.94 6.47 -19.46
C GLU A 231 10.61 7.92 -19.83
N GLY A 232 11.49 8.89 -19.52
CA GLY A 232 11.26 10.30 -19.80
C GLY A 232 10.16 10.94 -18.96
N LEU A 233 9.95 10.43 -17.74
CA LEU A 233 8.98 11.01 -16.79
C LEU A 233 9.60 12.13 -15.95
N VAL A 234 10.93 12.12 -15.80
CA VAL A 234 11.69 13.10 -15.00
C VAL A 234 12.98 13.49 -15.70
N MET A 235 13.46 14.69 -15.40
CA MET A 235 14.77 15.17 -15.87
C MET A 235 15.88 14.80 -14.88
N VAL A 236 17.12 14.72 -15.37
CA VAL A 236 18.28 14.46 -14.51
C VAL A 236 18.76 15.77 -13.88
N ASP A 237 18.89 15.78 -12.55
CA ASP A 237 19.49 16.89 -11.80
C ASP A 237 21.02 16.77 -11.82
N VAL A 238 21.67 17.62 -12.60
CA VAL A 238 23.13 17.58 -12.77
C VAL A 238 23.82 18.16 -11.53
N ARG A 239 24.48 17.29 -10.78
CA ARG A 239 25.26 17.66 -9.60
C ARG A 239 26.63 18.25 -9.97
N LYS A 240 27.05 19.28 -9.23
CA LYS A 240 28.37 19.92 -9.40
C LYS A 240 29.49 19.09 -8.77
N GLU A 241 29.16 18.24 -7.81
CA GLU A 241 30.10 17.40 -7.10
C GLU A 241 30.61 16.27 -8.02
N LYS A 242 31.91 16.28 -8.33
CA LYS A 242 32.56 15.36 -9.29
C LYS A 242 32.32 13.86 -9.03
N HIS A 243 32.13 13.46 -7.78
CA HIS A 243 31.88 12.06 -7.43
C HIS A 243 30.46 11.59 -7.79
N LEU A 244 29.50 12.51 -7.93
CA LEU A 244 28.09 12.23 -8.26
C LEU A 244 27.80 12.33 -9.77
N GLN A 245 28.68 12.97 -10.55
CA GLN A 245 28.53 13.14 -12.00
C GLN A 245 28.56 11.82 -12.79
N LYS A 246 29.21 10.78 -12.26
CA LYS A 246 29.32 9.47 -12.94
C LYS A 246 28.00 8.71 -13.04
N MET A 247 27.02 9.04 -12.20
CA MET A 247 25.72 8.35 -12.11
C MET A 247 24.64 8.96 -13.04
N VAL A 248 24.97 10.03 -13.79
CA VAL A 248 24.04 10.87 -14.58
C VAL A 248 24.03 10.53 -16.09
N SER A 249 24.79 9.53 -16.54
CA SER A 249 25.20 9.41 -17.95
C SER A 249 24.30 8.60 -18.91
N ASP A 250 23.13 8.11 -18.49
CA ASP A 250 22.28 7.22 -19.31
C ASP A 250 21.05 7.96 -19.88
N LYS A 251 21.25 8.80 -20.91
CA LYS A 251 20.18 9.58 -21.60
C LYS A 251 19.93 9.12 -23.04
N HIS A 252 19.38 7.92 -23.25
CA HIS A 252 19.16 7.42 -24.63
C HIS A 252 17.86 6.65 -24.79
N ALA A 253 16.73 7.36 -24.78
CA ALA A 253 15.52 6.96 -25.50
C ALA A 253 14.61 8.19 -25.70
N HIS A 254 14.17 8.47 -26.93
CA HIS A 254 13.28 9.59 -27.29
C HIS A 254 11.82 9.36 -26.81
N LEU A 255 11.63 9.11 -25.53
CA LEU A 255 10.35 8.80 -24.88
C LEU A 255 9.88 9.99 -24.03
N ASN A 256 8.56 10.22 -23.99
CA ASN A 256 7.90 11.26 -23.19
C ASN A 256 8.53 12.65 -23.36
N ILE A 257 9.08 13.27 -22.31
CA ILE A 257 9.67 14.63 -22.41
C ILE A 257 10.86 14.69 -23.39
N TRP A 258 11.44 13.55 -23.75
CA TRP A 258 12.54 13.44 -24.73
C TRP A 258 12.09 13.33 -26.20
N ARG A 259 10.78 13.45 -26.47
CA ARG A 259 10.19 13.33 -27.81
C ARG A 259 10.69 14.37 -28.82
N TYR A 260 11.39 15.42 -28.39
CA TYR A 260 11.91 16.50 -29.24
C TYR A 260 13.46 16.52 -29.41
N GLY A 261 14.20 15.54 -28.88
CA GLY A 261 15.65 15.43 -29.06
C GLY A 261 16.49 15.86 -27.86
N ASP A 262 17.81 16.02 -28.09
CA ASP A 262 18.77 16.45 -27.06
C ASP A 262 18.47 17.88 -26.61
N PHE A 263 17.94 17.97 -25.40
CA PHE A 263 17.46 19.18 -24.77
C PHE A 263 18.63 20.10 -24.39
N ARG A 264 18.57 21.37 -24.78
CA ARG A 264 19.53 22.38 -24.32
C ARG A 264 18.99 23.06 -23.05
N ASP A 265 19.88 23.62 -22.22
CA ASP A 265 19.52 24.33 -20.96
C ASP A 265 18.54 25.52 -21.16
N ASP A 266 18.28 25.87 -22.42
CA ASP A 266 17.36 26.89 -22.92
C ASP A 266 15.92 26.39 -23.12
N ASP A 267 15.69 25.09 -23.20
CA ASP A 267 14.35 24.52 -23.47
C ASP A 267 13.55 24.25 -22.17
N ALA A 268 14.18 24.34 -20.98
CA ALA A 268 13.61 23.91 -19.69
C ALA A 268 12.31 24.62 -19.32
N ASP A 269 12.22 25.91 -19.62
CA ASP A 269 11.05 26.73 -19.33
C ASP A 269 9.82 26.31 -20.18
N GLU A 270 10.04 25.77 -21.38
CA GLU A 270 8.95 25.32 -22.29
C GLU A 270 8.24 24.07 -21.76
N PHE A 271 8.92 23.27 -20.96
CA PHE A 271 8.40 22.01 -20.39
C PHE A 271 8.08 22.11 -18.89
N GLY A 272 8.03 23.34 -18.36
CA GLY A 272 7.67 23.58 -16.96
C GLY A 272 8.76 23.14 -15.99
N TYR A 273 10.03 23.24 -16.35
CA TYR A 273 11.16 23.10 -15.42
C TYR A 273 11.82 24.46 -15.23
N ARG A 274 12.13 24.86 -14.00
CA ARG A 274 12.94 26.05 -13.73
C ARG A 274 14.39 25.66 -13.46
N ARG A 275 15.31 26.52 -13.90
CA ARG A 275 16.74 26.46 -13.56
C ARG A 275 17.02 26.47 -12.07
#